data_AF-A0A1D1XHF1-F1
#
_entry.id   AF-A0A1D1XHF1-F1
#
_cell.length_a   1.000
_cell.length_b   1.000
_cell.length_c   1.000
_cell.angle_alpha   90.00
_cell.angle_beta   90.00
_cell.angle_gamma   90.00
#
_symmetry.space_group_name_H-M   'P 1'
#
loop_
_entity.id
_entity.type
_entity.pdbx_description
1 polymer ?
#
loop_
_entity_poly.entity_id
_entity_poly.type
_entity_poly.pdbx_seq_one_letter_code
_entity_poly.pdbx_strand_id
1 'polypeptide(L)'
;MGVGETDMLPKQESPESNIVKCIFDKILEVELGKPVDFELPDSFRRWKPTDYIAIKRNIYLTKRRIEDDGIFCSCSPSLGSSSVCSGDCHCEMLFSTCSSSCRCGDFCRNKPFQRRALKKLKVVKTEKCGLGLVADEDIRQGDFVVEYIGEVIDDKSCEERLWKMKHRGDTNFYLCEVNHDMVIDATFKGNRSRFINHCCEPNTEMQKWRNDGETRVGIFAIRNIRKGEELTYDYQFVQFGADQDCHCGASGCKKKLDEYLFEGSAK
;
A
#
# COMPACT_ATOMS: atom_id res chain seq x y z
N MET A 1 -10.91 -77.29 -20.78
CA MET A 1 -11.59 -76.11 -21.37
C MET A 1 -10.94 -74.88 -20.76
N GLY A 2 -10.14 -74.03 -21.41
CA GLY A 2 -9.53 -73.99 -22.73
C GLY A 2 -8.43 -72.90 -22.70
N VAL A 3 -7.29 -73.21 -23.34
CA VAL A 3 -6.30 -72.37 -24.07
C VAL A 3 -5.89 -70.96 -23.63
N GLY A 4 -4.57 -70.71 -23.62
CA GLY A 4 -3.97 -69.62 -24.42
C GLY A 4 -2.91 -68.73 -23.77
N GLU A 5 -1.64 -68.85 -24.20
CA GLU A 5 -0.56 -67.86 -24.07
C GLU A 5 -0.91 -66.50 -24.74
N THR A 6 -0.31 -65.39 -24.31
CA THR A 6 0.61 -64.53 -25.12
C THR A 6 1.00 -63.20 -24.43
N ASP A 7 2.25 -62.83 -24.65
CA ASP A 7 2.94 -61.58 -24.34
C ASP A 7 2.41 -60.32 -25.06
N MET A 8 2.94 -59.16 -24.61
CA MET A 8 3.10 -57.82 -25.24
C MET A 8 2.24 -56.70 -24.64
N LEU A 9 2.71 -55.51 -24.26
CA LEU A 9 4.00 -54.79 -24.20
C LEU A 9 3.73 -53.50 -23.36
N PRO A 10 4.64 -53.03 -22.48
CA PRO A 10 4.51 -51.69 -21.89
C PRO A 10 4.87 -50.59 -22.89
N LYS A 11 4.08 -49.51 -22.92
CA LYS A 11 4.31 -48.32 -23.76
C LYS A 11 5.69 -47.73 -23.48
N GLN A 12 6.47 -47.56 -24.55
CA GLN A 12 7.75 -46.86 -24.54
C GLN A 12 7.54 -45.37 -24.20
N GLU A 13 8.17 -44.90 -23.12
CA GLU A 13 8.53 -43.48 -22.98
C GLU A 13 9.88 -43.24 -23.67
N SER A 14 10.02 -42.07 -24.30
CA SER A 14 11.13 -41.73 -25.20
C SER A 14 12.51 -41.71 -24.50
N PRO A 15 13.62 -42.09 -25.19
CA PRO A 15 14.95 -42.28 -24.59
C PRO A 15 15.62 -41.01 -24.05
N GLU A 16 15.14 -39.82 -24.40
CA GLU A 16 15.73 -38.54 -24.01
C GLU A 16 15.32 -38.10 -22.59
N SER A 17 14.24 -38.66 -22.03
CA SER A 17 13.73 -38.30 -20.69
C SER A 17 14.54 -38.90 -19.53
N ASN A 18 15.39 -39.90 -19.80
CA ASN A 18 16.16 -40.61 -18.77
C ASN A 18 17.61 -40.15 -18.63
N ILE A 19 18.14 -39.41 -19.62
CA ILE A 19 19.53 -38.94 -19.58
C ILE A 19 19.65 -37.70 -18.68
N VAL A 20 18.70 -36.76 -18.76
CA VAL A 20 18.72 -35.53 -17.95
C VAL A 20 18.54 -35.84 -16.46
N LYS A 21 17.65 -36.78 -16.13
CA LYS A 21 17.39 -37.19 -14.74
C LYS A 21 18.60 -37.91 -14.14
N CYS A 22 19.23 -38.82 -14.90
CA CYS A 22 20.42 -39.55 -14.47
C CYS A 22 21.68 -38.65 -14.39
N ILE A 23 21.75 -37.56 -15.17
CA ILE A 23 22.78 -36.52 -15.03
C ILE A 23 22.52 -35.65 -13.79
N PHE A 24 21.28 -35.25 -13.53
CA PHE A 24 20.91 -34.48 -12.34
C PHE A 24 21.24 -35.23 -11.04
N ASP A 25 20.88 -36.52 -10.99
CA ASP A 25 21.11 -37.36 -9.80
C ASP A 25 22.61 -37.63 -9.56
N LYS A 26 23.43 -37.76 -10.62
CA LYS A 26 24.89 -37.89 -10.51
C LYS A 26 25.61 -36.58 -10.17
N ILE A 27 25.07 -35.43 -10.56
CA ILE A 27 25.62 -34.12 -10.16
C ILE A 27 25.31 -33.82 -8.68
N LEU A 28 24.17 -34.29 -8.18
CA LEU A 28 23.77 -34.16 -6.77
C LEU A 28 24.60 -35.04 -5.82
N GLU A 29 25.15 -36.17 -6.28
CA GLU A 29 25.89 -37.10 -5.41
C GLU A 29 27.42 -36.88 -5.36
N VAL A 30 28.04 -36.05 -6.23
CA VAL A 30 29.51 -36.06 -6.36
C VAL A 30 30.26 -34.89 -5.69
N GLU A 31 29.66 -33.74 -5.35
CA GLU A 31 30.40 -32.72 -4.57
C GLU A 31 29.54 -31.95 -3.54
N LEU A 32 28.64 -32.64 -2.83
CA LEU A 32 28.20 -32.15 -1.52
C LEU A 32 29.26 -32.52 -0.47
N GLY A 33 30.33 -31.71 -0.46
CA GLY A 33 31.09 -31.48 0.76
C GLY A 33 30.15 -31.04 1.90
N LYS A 34 30.62 -31.18 3.15
CA LYS A 34 29.88 -30.84 4.38
C LYS A 34 29.09 -29.54 4.21
N PRO A 35 27.87 -29.44 4.79
CA PRO A 35 27.00 -28.28 4.62
C PRO A 35 27.81 -27.02 4.93
N VAL A 36 28.07 -26.24 3.88
CA VAL A 36 28.62 -24.91 4.06
C VAL A 36 27.43 -24.10 4.54
N ASP A 37 27.50 -23.57 5.76
CA ASP A 37 26.57 -22.54 6.20
C ASP A 37 26.63 -21.41 5.17
N PHE A 38 25.64 -21.38 4.28
CA PHE A 38 25.50 -20.32 3.31
C PHE A 38 24.99 -19.09 4.07
N GLU A 39 25.92 -18.39 4.70
CA GLU A 39 25.64 -17.04 5.17
C GLU A 39 25.44 -16.17 3.94
N LEU A 40 24.19 -15.75 3.72
CA LEU A 40 23.86 -14.71 2.75
C LEU A 40 24.89 -13.56 2.89
N PRO A 41 25.54 -13.14 1.80
CA PRO A 41 26.51 -12.06 1.84
C PRO A 41 25.93 -10.85 2.58
N ASP A 42 26.73 -10.13 3.37
CA ASP A 42 26.28 -8.94 4.11
C ASP A 42 25.62 -7.87 3.20
N SER A 43 25.89 -7.90 1.90
CA SER A 43 25.23 -7.08 0.88
C SER A 43 23.74 -7.41 0.69
N PHE A 44 23.31 -8.66 0.91
CA PHE A 44 21.90 -9.08 0.92
C PHE A 44 21.20 -8.79 2.26
N ARG A 45 21.96 -8.68 3.36
CA ARG A 45 21.43 -8.24 4.67
C ARG A 45 21.26 -6.71 4.77
N ARG A 46 21.86 -5.94 3.86
CA ARG A 46 21.67 -4.49 3.78
C ARG A 46 20.41 -4.16 3.02
N TRP A 47 19.27 -4.36 3.67
CA TRP A 47 18.08 -3.58 3.37
C TRP A 47 18.43 -2.10 3.62
N LYS A 48 18.80 -1.39 2.57
CA LYS A 48 18.88 0.07 2.59
C LYS A 48 17.52 0.58 2.14
N PRO A 49 16.84 1.42 2.93
CA PRO A 49 15.68 2.14 2.43
C PRO A 49 16.10 2.84 1.14
N THR A 50 15.30 2.75 0.08
CA THR A 50 15.49 3.60 -1.10
C THR A 50 15.49 5.04 -0.60
N ASP A 51 16.61 5.75 -0.81
CA ASP A 51 16.67 7.16 -0.45
C ASP A 51 15.53 7.88 -1.18
N TYR A 52 14.67 8.54 -0.41
CA TYR A 52 13.54 9.30 -0.94
C TYR A 52 13.69 10.77 -0.55
N ILE A 53 13.18 11.65 -1.40
CA ILE A 53 13.17 13.08 -1.15
C ILE A 53 11.87 13.44 -0.41
N ALA A 54 12.02 13.99 0.79
CA ALA A 54 10.88 14.45 1.57
C ALA A 54 10.21 15.66 0.90
N ILE A 55 8.91 15.56 0.64
CA ILE A 55 8.09 16.62 0.05
C ILE A 55 6.89 16.93 0.95
N LYS A 56 6.40 18.18 0.87
CA LYS A 56 5.29 18.67 1.69
C LYS A 56 3.93 18.64 0.97
N ARG A 57 3.92 18.41 -0.33
CA ARG A 57 2.74 18.40 -1.21
C ARG A 57 3.01 17.55 -2.44
N ASN A 58 1.96 17.04 -3.07
CA ASN A 58 2.05 16.28 -4.31
C ASN A 58 2.78 17.06 -5.41
N ILE A 59 3.58 16.33 -6.20
CA ILE A 59 4.24 16.85 -7.40
C ILE A 59 3.58 16.21 -8.61
N TYR A 60 2.84 16.99 -9.38
CA TYR A 60 2.15 16.49 -10.57
C TYR A 60 3.12 16.46 -11.75
N LEU A 61 3.34 15.27 -12.31
CA LEU A 61 4.11 15.06 -13.54
C LEU A 61 3.20 14.96 -14.77
N THR A 62 1.91 14.78 -14.55
CA THR A 62 0.84 14.90 -15.56
C THR A 62 0.03 16.19 -15.36
N LYS A 63 -0.88 16.49 -16.29
CA LYS A 63 -1.75 17.67 -16.21
C LYS A 63 -2.65 17.56 -14.97
N ARG A 64 -2.60 18.58 -14.13
CA ARG A 64 -3.51 18.71 -12.98
C ARG A 64 -4.96 18.78 -13.45
N ARG A 65 -5.82 17.96 -12.85
CA ARG A 65 -7.27 18.07 -12.97
C ARG A 65 -7.79 18.84 -11.77
N ILE A 66 -8.32 20.02 -12.04
CA ILE A 66 -9.02 20.87 -11.07
C ILE A 66 -10.42 21.03 -11.62
N GLU A 67 -11.39 20.49 -10.90
CA GLU A 67 -12.79 20.52 -11.29
C GLU A 67 -13.59 21.18 -10.16
N ASP A 68 -14.45 22.13 -10.50
CA ASP A 68 -15.42 22.65 -9.54
C ASP A 68 -16.47 21.57 -9.29
N ASP A 69 -16.50 21.04 -8.07
CA ASP A 69 -17.47 20.02 -7.65
C ASP A 69 -18.77 20.65 -7.13
N GLY A 70 -18.84 21.99 -7.03
CA GLY A 70 -20.01 22.68 -6.50
C GLY A 70 -20.26 22.40 -5.01
N ILE A 71 -19.27 21.87 -4.29
CA ILE A 71 -19.45 21.47 -2.89
C ILE A 71 -19.15 22.65 -1.97
N PHE A 72 -20.18 23.18 -1.33
CA PHE A 72 -20.07 24.28 -0.37
C PHE A 72 -20.87 24.00 0.90
N CYS A 73 -20.38 24.49 2.04
CA CYS A 73 -21.10 24.38 3.31
C CYS A 73 -21.91 25.65 3.60
N SER A 74 -23.05 25.48 4.27
CA SER A 74 -23.86 26.58 4.81
C SER A 74 -23.61 26.84 6.30
N CYS A 75 -22.52 26.29 6.86
CA CYS A 75 -22.20 26.44 8.28
C CYS A 75 -21.96 27.91 8.65
N SER A 76 -22.37 28.29 9.86
CA SER A 76 -22.12 29.60 10.44
C SER A 76 -21.63 29.46 11.89
N PRO A 77 -20.79 30.38 12.38
CA PRO A 77 -20.39 30.38 13.79
C PRO A 77 -21.60 30.62 14.69
N SER A 78 -21.93 29.65 15.53
CA SER A 78 -22.91 29.86 16.60
C SER A 78 -22.24 30.55 17.79
N LEU A 79 -22.97 31.44 18.47
CA LEU A 79 -22.48 32.15 19.65
C LEU A 79 -22.02 31.13 20.71
N GLY A 80 -20.73 31.12 21.04
CA GLY A 80 -20.13 30.21 22.03
C GLY A 80 -19.50 28.92 21.49
N SER A 81 -19.57 28.65 20.18
CA SER A 81 -18.82 27.52 19.60
C SER A 81 -17.36 27.90 19.34
N SER A 82 -16.43 27.18 19.96
CA SER A 82 -14.98 27.34 19.70
C SER A 82 -14.53 26.66 18.41
N SER A 83 -15.42 25.91 17.76
CA SER A 83 -15.15 25.19 16.53
C SER A 83 -16.40 24.88 15.73
N VAL A 84 -16.32 25.07 14.42
CA VAL A 84 -17.41 24.86 13.47
C VAL A 84 -16.91 23.99 12.33
N CYS A 85 -17.85 23.39 11.58
CA CYS A 85 -17.59 22.45 10.49
C CYS A 85 -16.87 21.18 11.01
N SER A 86 -17.54 20.46 11.90
CA SER A 86 -17.08 19.17 12.44
C SER A 86 -18.29 18.24 12.56
N GLY A 87 -18.27 17.07 11.93
CA GLY A 87 -19.34 16.07 11.94
C GLY A 87 -20.53 16.39 11.01
N ASP A 88 -21.14 17.57 11.16
CA ASP A 88 -22.38 17.94 10.45
C ASP A 88 -22.15 18.88 9.25
N CYS A 89 -20.90 19.09 8.86
CA CYS A 89 -20.57 19.95 7.74
C CYS A 89 -20.86 19.26 6.42
N HIS A 90 -21.64 19.89 5.53
CA HIS A 90 -21.93 19.32 4.21
C HIS A 90 -20.66 18.96 3.43
N CYS A 91 -19.64 19.83 3.46
CA CYS A 91 -18.34 19.52 2.84
C CYS A 91 -17.71 18.25 3.45
N GLU A 92 -17.65 18.12 4.79
CA GLU A 92 -17.04 16.97 5.46
C GLU A 92 -17.78 15.67 5.16
N MET A 93 -19.13 15.69 5.17
CA MET A 93 -19.96 14.54 4.82
C MET A 93 -19.75 14.06 3.38
N LEU A 94 -19.32 14.96 2.49
CA LEU A 94 -19.01 14.67 1.09
C LEU A 94 -17.50 14.48 0.84
N PHE A 95 -16.70 14.27 1.90
CA PHE A 95 -15.24 14.16 1.82
C PHE A 95 -14.61 15.34 1.05
N SER A 96 -15.09 16.55 1.28
CA SER A 96 -14.59 17.79 0.70
C SER A 96 -14.14 18.74 1.79
N THR A 97 -13.03 19.44 1.57
CA THR A 97 -12.57 20.48 2.49
C THR A 97 -13.36 21.76 2.28
N CYS A 98 -13.64 22.48 3.36
CA CYS A 98 -14.19 23.82 3.25
C CYS A 98 -13.17 24.76 2.59
N SER A 99 -13.60 25.50 1.57
CA SER A 99 -12.75 26.46 0.87
C SER A 99 -12.37 27.67 1.75
N SER A 100 -11.52 28.54 1.22
CA SER A 100 -11.24 29.86 1.81
C SER A 100 -12.49 30.72 1.97
N SER A 101 -13.52 30.50 1.16
CA SER A 101 -14.80 31.22 1.16
C SER A 101 -15.79 30.75 2.25
N CYS A 102 -15.42 29.77 3.06
CA CYS A 102 -16.26 29.30 4.17
C CYS A 102 -16.56 30.44 5.16
N ARG A 103 -17.85 30.66 5.45
CA ARG A 103 -18.32 31.72 6.38
C ARG A 103 -17.81 31.56 7.81
N CYS A 104 -17.32 30.38 8.17
CA CYS A 104 -16.75 30.10 9.49
C CYS A 104 -15.32 30.63 9.65
N GLY A 105 -14.67 31.09 8.58
CA GLY A 105 -13.33 31.69 8.64
C GLY A 105 -12.31 30.80 9.34
N ASP A 106 -11.65 31.33 10.36
CA ASP A 106 -10.63 30.63 11.14
C ASP A 106 -11.20 29.64 12.17
N PHE A 107 -12.51 29.69 12.45
CA PHE A 107 -13.19 28.71 13.30
C PHE A 107 -13.55 27.41 12.56
N CYS A 108 -13.34 27.36 11.24
CA CYS A 108 -13.58 26.19 10.41
C CYS A 108 -12.52 25.10 10.67
N ARG A 109 -12.95 23.93 11.16
CA ARG A 109 -12.06 22.77 11.37
C ARG A 109 -11.95 21.83 10.17
N ASN A 110 -12.83 21.97 9.18
CA ASN A 110 -12.86 21.14 7.98
C ASN A 110 -11.81 21.59 6.92
N LYS A 111 -10.55 21.68 7.36
CA LYS A 111 -9.39 22.02 6.52
C LYS A 111 -8.20 21.08 6.81
N PRO A 112 -8.38 19.75 6.71
CA PRO A 112 -7.39 18.75 7.13
C PRO A 112 -6.03 18.93 6.44
N PHE A 113 -6.00 19.23 5.14
CA PHE A 113 -4.76 19.35 4.36
C PHE A 113 -4.06 20.72 4.46
N GLN A 114 -4.76 21.76 4.94
CA GLN A 114 -4.26 23.15 4.91
C GLN A 114 -3.88 23.67 6.31
N ARG A 115 -4.59 23.24 7.37
CA ARG A 115 -4.54 23.93 8.67
C ARG A 115 -4.45 23.02 9.90
N ARG A 116 -4.38 21.69 9.77
CA ARG A 116 -4.22 20.81 10.95
C ARG A 116 -2.75 20.65 11.33
N ALA A 117 -2.51 20.66 12.64
CA ALA A 117 -1.22 20.26 13.20
C ALA A 117 -0.94 18.80 12.81
N LEU A 118 0.22 18.57 12.20
CA LEU A 118 0.65 17.22 11.84
C LEU A 118 0.79 16.38 13.10
N LYS A 119 0.28 15.15 13.06
CA LYS A 119 0.47 14.21 14.16
C LYS A 119 1.96 13.91 14.32
N LYS A 120 2.40 13.69 15.57
CA LYS A 120 3.76 13.24 15.85
C LYS A 120 3.88 11.77 15.48
N LEU A 121 4.75 11.46 14.51
CA LEU A 121 4.92 10.13 13.95
C LEU A 121 6.39 9.76 13.92
N LYS A 122 6.70 8.50 14.24
CA LYS A 122 8.07 7.98 14.29
C LYS A 122 8.21 6.76 13.38
N VAL A 123 9.26 6.74 12.57
CA VAL A 123 9.61 5.57 11.75
C VAL A 123 10.38 4.58 12.61
N VAL A 124 10.02 3.31 12.55
CA VAL A 124 10.63 2.22 13.33
C VAL A 124 10.94 1.03 12.42
N LYS A 125 11.86 0.16 12.84
CA LYS A 125 12.08 -1.13 12.17
C LYS A 125 11.09 -2.15 12.74
N THR A 126 10.36 -2.83 11.86
CA THR A 126 9.45 -3.92 12.22
C THR A 126 10.18 -5.26 12.08
N GLU A 127 9.63 -6.31 12.68
CA GLU A 127 10.26 -7.63 12.69
C GLU A 127 10.24 -8.29 11.30
N LYS A 128 9.13 -8.16 10.56
CA LYS A 128 8.88 -8.90 9.31
C LYS A 128 8.60 -8.02 8.09
N CYS A 129 8.29 -6.74 8.27
CA CYS A 129 7.78 -5.87 7.21
C CYS A 129 8.73 -4.69 6.88
N GLY A 130 10.01 -4.77 7.28
CA GLY A 130 10.97 -3.70 7.02
C GLY A 130 10.80 -2.49 7.96
N LEU A 131 10.43 -1.33 7.44
CA LEU A 131 10.09 -0.16 8.27
C LEU A 131 8.59 -0.06 8.46
N GLY A 132 8.20 0.45 9.63
CA GLY A 132 6.84 0.78 10.01
C GLY A 132 6.74 2.22 10.49
N LEU A 133 5.51 2.70 10.65
CA LEU A 133 5.22 4.01 11.20
C LEU A 133 4.40 3.86 12.47
N VAL A 134 4.88 4.43 13.58
CA VAL A 134 4.16 4.42 14.87
C VAL A 134 3.71 5.82 15.26
N ALA A 135 2.63 5.87 16.04
CA ALA A 135 2.20 7.10 16.69
C ALA A 135 3.20 7.52 17.79
N ASP A 136 3.62 8.79 17.81
CA ASP A 136 4.47 9.37 18.88
C ASP A 136 3.69 10.28 19.84
N GLU A 137 2.36 10.25 19.71
CA GLU A 137 1.36 10.84 20.60
C GLU A 137 0.05 10.03 20.50
N ASP A 138 -0.88 10.26 21.42
CA ASP A 138 -2.21 9.65 21.33
C ASP A 138 -3.03 10.30 20.20
N ILE A 139 -3.69 9.48 19.40
CA ILE A 139 -4.51 9.89 18.25
C ILE A 139 -5.96 9.43 18.51
N ARG A 140 -6.92 10.33 18.38
CA ARG A 140 -8.33 10.01 18.60
C ARG A 140 -8.95 9.43 17.34
N GLN A 141 -9.98 8.61 17.50
CA GLN A 141 -10.81 8.19 16.38
C GLN A 141 -11.31 9.40 15.58
N GLY A 142 -11.29 9.29 14.25
CA GLY A 142 -11.66 10.35 13.31
C GLY A 142 -10.57 11.40 13.07
N ASP A 143 -9.45 11.37 13.80
CA ASP A 143 -8.36 12.32 13.55
C ASP A 143 -7.69 12.04 12.20
N PHE A 144 -7.47 13.12 11.44
CA PHE A 144 -6.51 13.15 10.36
C PHE A 144 -5.10 12.88 10.90
N VAL A 145 -4.44 11.86 10.35
CA VAL A 145 -3.11 11.41 10.76
C VAL A 145 -2.03 12.04 9.89
N VAL A 146 -2.09 11.76 8.58
CA VAL A 146 -1.10 12.23 7.58
C VAL A 146 -1.69 12.16 6.17
N GLU A 147 -1.27 13.05 5.27
CA GLU A 147 -1.59 12.94 3.84
C GLU A 147 -0.66 11.92 3.19
N TYR A 148 -1.19 11.09 2.28
CA TYR A 148 -0.38 10.24 1.42
C TYR A 148 0.14 11.08 0.25
N ILE A 149 1.44 11.41 0.28
CA ILE A 149 2.06 12.36 -0.64
C ILE A 149 3.10 11.68 -1.51
N GLY A 150 3.12 12.01 -2.80
CA GLY A 150 4.13 11.54 -3.75
C GLY A 150 4.16 12.31 -5.07
N GLU A 151 4.73 11.68 -6.08
CA GLU A 151 4.62 12.14 -7.47
C GLU A 151 3.30 11.64 -8.06
N VAL A 152 2.48 12.53 -8.61
CA VAL A 152 1.24 12.15 -9.28
C VAL A 152 1.53 11.90 -10.76
N ILE A 153 1.31 10.67 -11.19
CA ILE A 153 1.63 10.15 -12.51
C ILE A 153 0.38 9.54 -13.17
N ASP A 154 0.39 9.46 -14.49
CA ASP A 154 -0.63 8.73 -15.25
C ASP A 154 -0.35 7.22 -15.29
N ASP A 155 -1.33 6.43 -15.73
CA ASP A 155 -1.24 4.96 -15.78
C ASP A 155 -0.06 4.48 -16.63
N LYS A 156 0.21 5.16 -17.75
CA LYS A 156 1.34 4.83 -18.63
C LYS A 156 2.67 4.98 -17.89
N SER A 157 2.88 6.10 -17.22
CA SER A 157 4.08 6.36 -16.44
C SER A 157 4.20 5.41 -15.25
N CYS A 158 3.07 5.05 -14.64
CA CYS A 158 2.99 4.07 -13.56
C CYS A 158 3.46 2.69 -14.04
N GLU A 159 2.92 2.21 -15.16
CA GLU A 159 3.31 0.95 -15.79
C GLU A 159 4.80 0.93 -16.14
N GLU A 160 5.32 2.00 -16.77
CA GLU A 160 6.75 2.10 -17.10
C GLU A 160 7.65 2.04 -15.86
N ARG A 161 7.25 2.66 -14.74
CA ARG A 161 8.00 2.60 -13.47
C ARG A 161 7.94 1.20 -12.87
N LEU A 162 6.75 0.59 -12.84
CA LEU A 162 6.56 -0.77 -12.34
C LEU A 162 7.40 -1.80 -13.12
N TRP A 163 7.48 -1.69 -14.45
CA TRP A 163 8.37 -2.52 -15.25
C TRP A 163 9.83 -2.31 -14.87
N LYS A 164 10.30 -1.06 -14.77
CA LYS A 164 11.69 -0.77 -14.34
C LYS A 164 11.98 -1.34 -12.95
N MET A 165 11.05 -1.21 -12.02
CA MET A 165 11.15 -1.76 -10.66
C MET A 165 11.27 -3.29 -10.68
N LYS A 166 10.40 -3.96 -11.44
CA LYS A 166 10.46 -5.42 -11.64
C LYS A 166 11.79 -5.88 -12.21
N HIS A 167 12.33 -5.20 -13.22
CA HIS A 167 13.64 -5.55 -13.81
C HIS A 167 14.81 -5.33 -12.85
N ARG A 168 14.70 -4.39 -11.90
CA ARG A 168 15.70 -4.18 -10.84
C ARG A 168 15.56 -5.13 -9.66
N GLY A 169 14.46 -5.89 -9.59
CA GLY A 169 14.14 -6.74 -8.44
C GLY A 169 13.65 -5.96 -7.22
N ASP A 170 13.06 -4.78 -7.43
CA ASP A 170 12.47 -4.00 -6.34
C ASP A 170 11.25 -4.75 -5.77
N THR A 171 11.18 -4.88 -4.45
CA THR A 171 10.11 -5.63 -3.75
C THR A 171 9.10 -4.74 -3.03
N ASN A 172 9.38 -3.44 -2.89
CA ASN A 172 8.52 -2.50 -2.19
C ASN A 172 7.88 -1.53 -3.18
N PHE A 173 6.55 -1.48 -3.19
CA PHE A 173 5.76 -0.61 -4.05
C PHE A 173 5.01 0.42 -3.20
N TYR A 174 5.10 1.69 -3.61
CA TYR A 174 4.52 2.82 -2.86
C TYR A 174 3.52 3.57 -3.73
N LEU A 175 2.52 2.84 -4.23
CA LEU A 175 1.53 3.34 -5.17
C LEU A 175 0.17 3.46 -4.48
N CYS A 176 -0.52 4.57 -4.75
CA CYS A 176 -1.87 4.80 -4.26
C CYS A 176 -2.72 5.40 -5.38
N GLU A 177 -3.76 4.71 -5.80
CA GLU A 177 -4.67 5.20 -6.83
C GLU A 177 -5.49 6.38 -6.30
N VAL A 178 -5.42 7.52 -7.00
CA VAL A 178 -6.21 8.72 -6.67
C VAL A 178 -7.56 8.67 -7.38
N ASN A 179 -7.54 8.39 -8.67
CA ASN A 179 -8.70 8.21 -9.54
C ASN A 179 -8.29 7.28 -10.71
N HIS A 180 -9.21 7.02 -11.64
CA HIS A 180 -9.01 6.07 -12.73
C HIS A 180 -7.76 6.34 -13.60
N ASP A 181 -7.24 7.56 -13.65
CA ASP A 181 -6.11 7.93 -14.53
C ASP A 181 -4.93 8.57 -13.80
N MET A 182 -4.93 8.55 -12.46
CA MET A 182 -3.86 9.13 -11.65
C MET A 182 -3.50 8.26 -10.45
N VAL A 183 -2.20 8.04 -10.31
CA VAL A 183 -1.60 7.31 -9.20
C VAL A 183 -0.61 8.22 -8.49
N ILE A 184 -0.63 8.23 -7.15
CA ILE A 184 0.45 8.79 -6.34
C ILE A 184 1.52 7.73 -6.17
N ASP A 185 2.73 8.02 -6.66
CA ASP A 185 3.93 7.23 -6.45
C ASP A 185 4.85 7.90 -5.41
N ALA A 186 4.94 7.30 -4.23
CA ALA A 186 5.77 7.74 -3.11
C ALA A 186 7.15 7.03 -3.06
N THR A 187 7.55 6.36 -4.15
CA THR A 187 8.80 5.58 -4.20
C THR A 187 10.03 6.46 -4.02
N PHE A 188 10.15 7.53 -4.82
CA PHE A 188 11.33 8.41 -4.84
C PHE A 188 11.11 9.75 -4.16
N LYS A 189 9.86 10.24 -4.11
CA LYS A 189 9.49 11.48 -3.41
C LYS A 189 8.22 11.24 -2.65
N GLY A 190 8.19 11.61 -1.38
CA GLY A 190 7.00 11.42 -0.56
C GLY A 190 7.20 11.94 0.85
N ASN A 191 6.46 11.38 1.80
CA ASN A 191 6.62 11.67 3.22
C ASN A 191 6.62 10.37 4.03
N ARG A 192 6.45 10.47 5.35
CA ARG A 192 6.46 9.31 6.26
C ARG A 192 5.30 8.31 6.04
N SER A 193 4.21 8.69 5.36
CA SER A 193 3.05 7.82 5.11
C SER A 193 3.43 6.56 4.34
N ARG A 194 4.48 6.61 3.51
CA ARG A 194 5.00 5.47 2.74
C ARG A 194 5.47 4.28 3.60
N PHE A 195 5.65 4.48 4.91
CA PHE A 195 6.08 3.45 5.86
C PHE A 195 4.93 2.85 6.67
N ILE A 196 3.67 3.22 6.39
CA ILE A 196 2.52 2.60 7.04
C ILE A 196 2.30 1.24 6.40
N ASN A 197 2.31 0.18 7.21
CA ASN A 197 2.21 -1.19 6.73
C ASN A 197 0.75 -1.64 6.57
N HIS A 198 0.59 -2.77 5.88
CA HIS A 198 -0.69 -3.46 5.76
C HIS A 198 -1.11 -4.13 7.06
N CYS A 199 -2.41 -4.06 7.38
CA CYS A 199 -3.05 -4.98 8.33
C CYS A 199 -4.46 -5.34 7.85
N CYS A 200 -4.86 -6.60 8.02
CA CYS A 200 -6.23 -7.05 7.72
C CYS A 200 -7.26 -6.54 8.74
N GLU A 201 -6.80 -6.16 9.94
CA GLU A 201 -7.60 -5.49 10.98
C GLU A 201 -6.90 -4.16 11.35
N PRO A 202 -6.94 -3.15 10.46
CA PRO A 202 -6.15 -1.95 10.61
C PRO A 202 -6.69 -1.00 11.70
N ASN A 203 -5.93 0.03 12.03
CA ASN A 203 -6.34 1.11 12.93
C ASN A 203 -6.45 2.48 12.25
N THR A 204 -6.09 2.55 10.97
CA THR A 204 -6.30 3.70 10.11
C THR A 204 -6.92 3.29 8.78
N GLU A 205 -7.50 4.24 8.05
CA GLU A 205 -8.02 4.06 6.70
C GLU A 205 -7.58 5.19 5.78
N MET A 206 -7.50 4.91 4.48
CA MET A 206 -7.28 5.92 3.45
C MET A 206 -8.62 6.49 2.98
N GLN A 207 -8.71 7.82 2.91
CA GLN A 207 -9.87 8.52 2.39
C GLN A 207 -9.46 9.47 1.26
N LYS A 208 -10.18 9.41 0.15
CA LYS A 208 -10.06 10.37 -0.96
C LYS A 208 -10.90 11.59 -0.65
N TRP A 209 -10.26 12.76 -0.63
CA TRP A 209 -10.89 14.03 -0.32
C TRP A 209 -10.75 15.03 -1.46
N ARG A 210 -11.80 15.83 -1.69
CA ARG A 210 -11.75 16.99 -2.58
C ARG A 210 -11.21 18.20 -1.82
N ASN A 211 -10.22 18.88 -2.39
CA ASN A 211 -9.63 20.07 -1.82
C ASN A 211 -9.36 21.09 -2.94
N ASP A 212 -10.16 22.16 -2.99
CA ASP A 212 -10.12 23.18 -4.04
C ASP A 212 -10.15 22.57 -5.45
N GLY A 213 -11.04 21.59 -5.66
CA GLY A 213 -11.23 20.88 -6.93
C GLY A 213 -10.19 19.82 -7.28
N GLU A 214 -9.22 19.58 -6.40
CA GLU A 214 -8.18 18.55 -6.53
C GLU A 214 -8.46 17.38 -5.58
N THR A 215 -8.34 16.14 -6.06
CA THR A 215 -8.42 14.95 -5.20
C THR A 215 -7.11 14.73 -4.45
N ARG A 216 -7.20 14.55 -3.14
CA ARG A 216 -6.09 14.25 -2.22
C ARG A 216 -6.40 13.01 -1.41
N VAL A 217 -5.37 12.33 -0.91
CA VAL A 217 -5.53 11.12 -0.12
C VAL A 217 -5.05 11.38 1.30
N GLY A 218 -5.97 11.34 2.26
CA GLY A 218 -5.65 11.46 3.69
C GLY A 218 -5.77 10.12 4.40
N ILE A 219 -4.96 9.91 5.42
CA ILE A 219 -5.06 8.76 6.32
C ILE A 219 -5.71 9.22 7.62
N PHE A 220 -6.76 8.52 8.05
CA PHE A 220 -7.58 8.86 9.22
C PHE A 220 -7.63 7.70 10.20
N ALA A 221 -7.67 8.00 11.49
CA ALA A 221 -7.78 6.97 12.53
C ALA A 221 -9.23 6.45 12.62
N ILE A 222 -9.43 5.13 12.55
CA ILE A 222 -10.77 4.50 12.67
C ILE A 222 -11.11 4.09 14.09
N ARG A 223 -10.13 4.15 14.99
CA ARG A 223 -10.27 3.98 16.45
C ARG A 223 -9.30 4.91 17.18
N ASN A 224 -9.39 4.96 18.51
CA ASN A 224 -8.33 5.58 19.31
C ASN A 224 -7.02 4.76 19.19
N ILE A 225 -5.91 5.45 18.98
CA ILE A 225 -4.56 4.87 18.81
C ILE A 225 -3.66 5.49 19.87
N ARG A 226 -3.03 4.66 20.71
CA ARG A 226 -2.11 5.09 21.75
C ARG A 226 -0.74 5.38 21.16
N LYS A 227 0.00 6.27 21.82
CA LYS A 227 1.43 6.45 21.57
C LYS A 227 2.16 5.11 21.58
N GLY A 228 2.95 4.86 20.55
CA GLY A 228 3.76 3.65 20.36
C GLY A 228 3.09 2.57 19.51
N GLU A 229 1.77 2.64 19.25
CA GLU A 229 1.11 1.70 18.35
C GLU A 229 1.54 1.93 16.90
N GLU A 230 1.74 0.82 16.16
CA GLU A 230 1.97 0.86 14.71
C GLU A 230 0.70 1.27 13.99
N LEU A 231 0.83 2.24 13.09
CA LEU A 231 -0.22 2.65 12.18
C LEU A 231 -0.26 1.68 11.02
N THR A 232 -1.46 1.21 10.68
CA THR A 232 -1.69 0.29 9.57
C THR A 232 -3.00 0.61 8.87
N TYR A 233 -3.09 0.31 7.57
CA TYR A 233 -4.34 0.33 6.79
C TYR A 233 -4.43 -0.92 5.92
N ASP A 234 -5.64 -1.27 5.47
CA ASP A 234 -5.81 -2.33 4.48
C ASP A 234 -5.35 -1.82 3.11
N TYR A 235 -4.43 -2.53 2.47
CA TYR A 235 -3.84 -2.09 1.20
C TYR A 235 -4.80 -2.27 0.04
N GLN A 236 -5.81 -3.14 0.18
CA GLN A 236 -6.68 -3.56 -0.93
C GLN A 236 -5.83 -3.88 -2.18
N PHE A 237 -4.76 -4.62 -1.96
CA PHE A 237 -3.63 -4.72 -2.87
C PHE A 237 -4.07 -5.30 -4.21
N VAL A 238 -3.78 -4.58 -5.30
CA VAL A 238 -3.86 -5.12 -6.66
C VAL A 238 -2.49 -5.71 -6.98
N GLN A 239 -2.45 -7.02 -7.23
CA GLN A 239 -1.21 -7.75 -7.38
C GLN A 239 -0.42 -7.30 -8.62
N PHE A 240 0.80 -6.79 -8.40
CA PHE A 240 1.80 -6.58 -9.45
C PHE A 240 3.10 -7.31 -9.07
N GLY A 241 3.23 -8.56 -9.51
CA GLY A 241 4.39 -9.41 -9.20
C GLY A 241 4.03 -10.69 -8.46
N ALA A 242 4.99 -11.25 -7.73
CA ALA A 242 4.83 -12.51 -7.01
C ALA A 242 3.96 -12.35 -5.76
N ASP A 243 3.20 -13.39 -5.42
CA ASP A 243 2.39 -13.48 -4.20
C ASP A 243 3.22 -13.07 -2.98
N GLN A 244 2.65 -12.20 -2.14
CA GLN A 244 3.28 -11.75 -0.90
C GLN A 244 2.47 -12.25 0.29
N ASP A 245 3.16 -12.88 1.24
CA ASP A 245 2.54 -13.33 2.47
C ASP A 245 2.21 -12.14 3.39
N CYS A 246 1.02 -12.18 3.98
CA CYS A 246 0.61 -11.20 4.97
C CYS A 246 1.16 -11.59 6.35
N HIS A 247 1.98 -10.71 6.91
CA HIS A 247 2.59 -10.88 8.23
C HIS A 247 2.02 -9.93 9.30
N CYS A 248 0.80 -9.41 9.10
CA CYS A 248 0.21 -8.40 9.97
C CYS A 248 -0.11 -8.87 11.41
N GLY A 249 -0.18 -10.18 11.64
CA GLY A 249 -0.44 -10.76 12.97
C GLY A 249 -1.88 -10.66 13.48
N ALA A 250 -2.80 -10.06 12.71
CA ALA A 250 -4.22 -10.00 13.07
C ALA A 250 -4.87 -11.38 13.18
N SER A 251 -5.86 -11.52 14.05
CA SER A 251 -6.63 -12.78 14.22
C SER A 251 -7.29 -13.22 12.92
N GLY A 252 -7.96 -12.29 12.23
CA GLY A 252 -8.59 -12.48 10.93
C GLY A 252 -7.65 -12.28 9.74
N CYS A 253 -6.34 -12.47 9.92
CA CYS A 253 -5.37 -12.28 8.83
C CYS A 253 -5.64 -13.23 7.65
N LYS A 254 -5.77 -12.64 6.45
CA LYS A 254 -5.99 -13.31 5.16
C LYS A 254 -4.82 -14.17 4.68
N LYS A 255 -3.69 -14.16 5.40
CA LYS A 255 -2.42 -14.85 5.10
C LYS A 255 -1.69 -14.39 3.84
N LYS A 256 -2.40 -13.74 2.92
CA LYS A 256 -1.89 -13.16 1.68
C LYS A 256 -2.24 -11.68 1.62
N LEU A 257 -1.42 -10.87 0.94
CA LEU A 257 -1.71 -9.46 0.71
C LEU A 257 -2.74 -9.26 -0.42
N ASP A 258 -2.92 -10.26 -1.29
CA ASP A 258 -3.92 -10.30 -2.34
C ASP A 258 -5.19 -11.04 -1.89
N GLU A 259 -6.35 -10.45 -2.17
CA GLU A 259 -7.59 -11.21 -2.30
C GLU A 259 -8.55 -10.48 -3.25
N TYR A 260 -8.60 -10.93 -4.51
CA TYR A 260 -9.82 -10.86 -5.31
C TYR A 260 -10.09 -12.23 -5.96
N LEU A 261 -11.24 -12.77 -5.58
CA LEU A 261 -11.96 -13.87 -6.19
C LEU A 261 -12.11 -13.65 -7.70
N PHE A 262 -11.41 -14.42 -8.54
CA PHE A 262 -11.94 -14.78 -9.85
C PHE A 262 -12.91 -15.97 -9.67
N GLU A 263 -14.05 -15.74 -9.02
CA GLU A 263 -15.20 -16.62 -9.23
C GLU A 263 -15.93 -16.17 -10.49
N GLY A 264 -15.76 -16.93 -11.57
CA GLY A 264 -16.79 -17.10 -12.60
C GLY A 264 -16.77 -16.14 -13.79
N SER A 265 -16.05 -16.52 -14.85
CA SER A 265 -16.64 -16.66 -16.19
C SER A 265 -15.74 -17.54 -17.07
N ALA A 266 -15.73 -18.83 -16.74
CA ALA A 266 -15.49 -19.88 -17.71
C ALA A 266 -16.85 -20.54 -17.99
N LYS A 267 -17.48 -20.10 -19.08
CA LYS A 267 -18.40 -20.89 -19.90
C LYS A 267 -18.12 -20.57 -21.34
#